data_AF-A0AAD8A2T3-F1
#
_entry.id   AF-A0AAD8A2T3-F1
#
_cell.length_a   1.000
_cell.length_b   1.000
_cell.length_c   1.000
_cell.angle_alpha   90.00
_cell.angle_beta   90.00
_cell.angle_gamma   90.00
#
_symmetry.space_group_name_H-M   'P 1'
#
loop_
_entity.id
_entity.type
_entity.pdbx_description
1 polymer ?
#
loop_
_entity_poly.entity_id
_entity_poly.type
_entity_poly.pdbx_seq_one_letter_code
_entity_poly.pdbx_strand_id
1 'polypeptide(L)'
;MAEEDESLNVVSKSFDPLKALYSTNVLLPNPDAPIFDNIHRYRSSLVSRAKKPPKKDSENEPGPSTNPDPPRRFLPHQEPVKSAKPKRLSRNVLTRMDEITGPLSTLRDCMERRVRIK
;
A
#
# COMPACT_ATOMS: atom_id res chain seq x y z
N MET A 1 20.28 34.04 -24.77
CA MET A 1 19.06 33.59 -25.46
C MET A 1 19.24 32.11 -25.68
N ALA A 2 18.57 31.27 -24.89
CA ALA A 2 18.61 29.83 -25.11
C ALA A 2 17.69 29.54 -26.29
N GLU A 3 18.24 29.08 -27.41
CA GLU A 3 17.44 28.51 -28.48
C GLU A 3 16.73 27.28 -27.92
N GLU A 4 15.41 27.32 -27.91
CA GLU A 4 14.58 26.19 -27.50
C GLU A 4 14.76 25.11 -28.57
N ASP A 5 15.56 24.10 -28.24
CA ASP A 5 15.72 22.92 -29.08
C ASP A 5 14.35 22.29 -29.34
N GLU A 6 13.82 22.43 -30.55
CA GLU A 6 12.51 21.86 -30.93
C GLU A 6 12.45 20.35 -30.66
N SER A 7 13.61 19.68 -30.71
CA SER A 7 13.81 18.27 -30.32
C SER A 7 13.48 17.91 -28.87
N LEU A 8 13.45 18.89 -27.94
CA LEU A 8 13.13 18.69 -26.52
C LEU A 8 11.65 18.98 -26.20
N ASN A 9 10.91 19.54 -27.15
CA ASN A 9 9.51 19.89 -26.95
C ASN A 9 8.62 18.67 -27.23
N VAL A 10 7.89 18.20 -26.21
CA VAL A 10 7.05 16.99 -26.27
C VAL A 10 5.93 17.08 -27.32
N VAL A 11 5.51 18.29 -27.69
CA VAL A 11 4.42 18.53 -28.65
C VAL A 11 4.94 18.68 -30.10
N SER A 12 6.25 18.81 -30.30
CA SER A 12 6.82 19.03 -31.63
C SER A 12 6.85 17.75 -32.47
N LYS A 13 6.91 17.91 -33.79
CA LYS A 13 7.02 16.78 -34.74
C LYS A 13 8.43 16.17 -34.76
N SER A 14 9.43 16.93 -34.33
CA SER A 14 10.85 16.58 -34.33
C SER A 14 11.36 16.14 -32.95
N PHE A 15 10.45 15.77 -32.05
CA PHE A 15 10.78 15.35 -30.69
C PHE A 15 11.67 14.09 -30.66
N ASP A 16 12.82 14.19 -30.00
CA ASP A 16 13.72 13.06 -29.76
C ASP A 16 13.56 12.57 -28.31
N PRO A 17 12.92 11.40 -28.10
CA PRO A 17 12.67 10.88 -26.76
C PRO A 17 13.95 10.51 -26.02
N LEU A 18 15.01 10.11 -26.73
CA LEU A 18 16.27 9.73 -26.11
C LEU A 18 17.01 10.96 -25.61
N LYS A 19 17.08 12.02 -26.43
CA LYS A 19 17.67 13.30 -26.02
C LYS A 19 16.92 13.91 -24.84
N ALA A 20 15.58 13.84 -24.86
CA ALA A 20 14.75 14.32 -23.76
C ALA A 20 15.04 13.58 -22.45
N LEU A 21 15.19 12.26 -22.48
CA LEU A 21 15.44 11.43 -21.28
C LEU A 21 16.73 11.82 -20.55
N TYR A 22 17.77 12.20 -21.28
CA TYR A 22 19.07 12.56 -20.71
C TYR A 22 19.27 14.07 -20.51
N SER A 23 18.32 14.90 -20.96
CA SER A 23 18.38 16.35 -20.81
C SER A 23 17.75 16.82 -19.50
N THR A 24 18.29 17.87 -18.90
CA THR A 24 17.73 18.50 -17.68
C THR A 24 16.65 19.53 -17.98
N ASN A 25 16.55 19.99 -19.24
CA ASN A 25 15.75 21.13 -19.66
C ASN A 25 14.57 20.71 -20.55
N VAL A 26 13.82 19.68 -20.14
CA VAL A 26 12.63 19.23 -20.89
C VAL A 26 11.47 20.18 -20.62
N LEU A 27 10.86 20.69 -21.71
CA LEU A 27 9.66 21.51 -21.62
C LEU A 27 8.43 20.60 -21.50
N LEU A 28 7.83 20.57 -20.31
CA LEU A 28 6.57 19.87 -20.09
C LEU A 28 5.39 20.73 -20.58
N PRO A 29 4.41 20.14 -21.30
CA PRO A 29 3.24 20.89 -21.80
C PRO A 29 2.42 21.55 -20.69
N ASN A 30 2.40 20.96 -19.48
CA ASN A 30 1.75 21.54 -18.31
C ASN A 30 2.70 21.45 -17.10
N PRO A 31 3.26 22.59 -16.63
CA PRO A 31 4.17 22.61 -15.49
C PRO A 31 3.48 22.36 -14.14
N ASP A 32 2.16 22.55 -14.05
CA ASP A 32 1.37 22.34 -12.82
C ASP A 32 0.81 20.91 -12.72
N ALA A 33 1.14 20.04 -13.67
CA ALA A 33 0.69 18.66 -13.66
C ALA A 33 1.32 17.89 -12.49
N PRO A 34 0.54 17.10 -11.72
CA PRO A 34 1.08 16.32 -10.62
C PRO A 34 2.03 15.24 -11.12
N ILE A 35 3.24 15.23 -10.56
CA ILE A 35 4.24 14.20 -10.85
C ILE A 35 3.88 12.93 -10.07
N PHE A 36 3.82 11.80 -10.77
CA PHE A 36 3.58 10.50 -10.16
C PHE A 36 4.83 9.62 -10.29
N ASP A 37 5.31 9.09 -9.17
CA ASP A 37 6.53 8.27 -9.15
C ASP A 37 6.39 6.97 -9.96
N ASN A 38 5.17 6.43 -10.07
CA ASN A 38 4.88 5.13 -10.67
C ASN A 38 3.58 5.13 -11.48
N ILE A 39 3.52 4.28 -12.50
CA ILE A 39 2.31 4.06 -13.34
C ILE A 39 1.09 3.66 -12.48
N HIS A 40 1.31 2.88 -11.42
CA HIS A 40 0.24 2.49 -10.50
C HIS A 40 -0.41 3.68 -9.79
N ARG A 41 0.38 4.69 -9.40
CA ARG A 41 -0.11 5.89 -8.71
C ARG A 41 -0.96 6.74 -9.67
N TYR A 42 -0.50 6.90 -10.91
CA TYR A 42 -1.25 7.54 -11.98
C TYR A 42 -2.58 6.83 -12.28
N ARG A 43 -2.57 5.50 -12.47
CA ARG A 43 -3.82 4.75 -12.70
C ARG A 43 -4.79 4.86 -11.53
N SER A 44 -4.27 4.90 -10.31
CA SER A 44 -5.08 5.04 -9.11
C SER A 44 -5.69 6.43 -8.92
N SER A 45 -5.12 7.49 -9.50
CA SER A 45 -5.71 8.84 -9.47
C SER A 45 -6.83 9.00 -10.49
N LEU A 46 -6.79 8.25 -11.61
CA LEU A 46 -7.87 8.21 -12.60
C LEU A 46 -9.11 7.50 -12.08
N VAL A 47 -8.92 6.41 -11.31
CA VAL A 47 -10.02 5.70 -10.68
C VAL A 47 -10.44 6.48 -9.45
N SER A 48 -11.56 7.19 -9.53
CA SER A 48 -12.16 7.82 -8.36
C SER A 48 -12.35 6.73 -7.30
N ARG A 49 -11.71 6.93 -6.14
CA ARG A 49 -11.91 6.01 -5.02
C ARG A 49 -13.38 6.14 -4.63
N ALA A 50 -14.21 5.21 -5.07
CA ALA A 50 -15.50 4.99 -4.46
C ALA A 50 -15.24 4.95 -2.95
N LYS A 51 -15.79 5.93 -2.22
CA LYS A 51 -15.60 6.03 -0.77
C LYS A 51 -15.91 4.66 -0.20
N LYS A 52 -14.89 3.94 0.29
CA LYS A 52 -15.14 2.70 1.01
C LYS A 52 -16.11 3.09 2.12
N PRO A 53 -17.29 2.45 2.23
CA PRO A 53 -18.16 2.71 3.36
C PRO A 53 -17.31 2.52 4.62
N PRO A 54 -17.49 3.36 5.65
CA PRO A 54 -16.79 3.19 6.91
C PRO A 54 -16.94 1.73 7.32
N LYS A 55 -15.81 1.08 7.66
CA LYS A 55 -15.85 -0.27 8.19
C LYS A 55 -16.70 -0.19 9.46
N LYS A 56 -17.94 -0.70 9.41
CA LYS A 56 -18.68 -1.02 10.63
C LYS A 56 -17.80 -2.02 11.37
N ASP A 57 -17.37 -1.63 12.57
CA ASP A 57 -16.81 -2.58 13.52
C ASP A 57 -17.85 -3.71 13.65
N SER A 58 -17.43 -4.92 13.31
CA SER A 58 -18.29 -6.09 13.36
C SER A 58 -18.48 -6.48 14.82
N GLU A 59 -19.45 -5.85 15.47
CA GLU A 59 -20.14 -6.47 16.58
C GLU A 59 -20.89 -7.69 16.03
N ASN A 60 -20.64 -8.84 16.65
CA ASN A 60 -21.12 -10.18 16.26
C ASN A 60 -22.62 -10.37 16.50
N GLU A 61 -23.47 -9.43 16.11
CA GLU A 61 -24.92 -9.56 16.22
C GLU A 61 -25.54 -9.55 14.81
N PRO A 62 -26.25 -10.62 14.40
CA PRO A 62 -27.01 -10.59 13.16
C PRO A 62 -28.19 -9.64 13.34
N GLY A 63 -28.01 -8.37 12.96
CA GLY A 63 -29.12 -7.43 12.85
C GLY A 63 -30.18 -7.94 11.84
N PRO A 64 -31.46 -7.57 11.98
CA PRO A 64 -32.51 -8.04 11.10
C PRO A 64 -32.27 -7.52 9.68
N SER A 65 -31.92 -8.43 8.77
CA SER A 65 -31.81 -8.13 7.33
C SER A 65 -33.21 -7.81 6.79
N THR A 66 -33.45 -6.56 6.38
CA THR A 66 -34.70 -6.12 5.75
C THR A 66 -34.86 -6.68 4.32
N ASN A 67 -33.85 -7.34 3.77
CA ASN A 67 -33.92 -7.97 2.45
C ASN A 67 -33.85 -9.50 2.61
N PRO A 68 -34.64 -10.28 1.86
CA PRO A 68 -34.46 -11.72 1.84
C PRO A 68 -33.04 -12.01 1.35
N ASP A 69 -32.24 -12.65 2.20
CA ASP A 69 -30.88 -13.02 1.83
C ASP A 69 -30.93 -13.85 0.54
N PRO A 70 -30.09 -13.52 -0.46
CA PRO A 70 -30.09 -14.26 -1.71
C PRO A 70 -29.83 -15.74 -1.40
N PRO A 71 -30.54 -16.67 -2.06
CA PRO A 71 -30.42 -18.09 -1.76
C PRO A 71 -28.97 -18.53 -1.89
N ARG A 72 -28.52 -19.27 -0.87
CA ARG A 72 -27.16 -19.78 -0.77
C ARG A 72 -26.85 -20.60 -2.03
N ARG A 73 -25.88 -20.13 -2.82
CA ARG A 73 -25.57 -20.70 -4.16
C ARG A 73 -24.97 -22.10 -4.13
N PHE A 74 -24.47 -22.55 -2.98
CA PHE A 74 -23.74 -23.80 -2.84
C PHE A 74 -24.45 -24.74 -1.88
N LEU A 75 -24.52 -26.03 -2.26
CA LEU A 75 -24.94 -27.10 -1.37
C LEU A 75 -23.92 -27.25 -0.21
N PRO A 76 -24.32 -27.78 0.97
CA PRO A 76 -23.42 -27.90 2.13
C PRO A 76 -22.09 -28.63 1.84
N HIS A 77 -22.09 -29.59 0.92
CA HIS A 77 -20.90 -30.34 0.49
C HIS A 77 -20.07 -29.64 -0.60
N GLN A 78 -20.61 -28.59 -1.22
CA GLN A 78 -19.92 -27.73 -2.19
C GLN A 78 -19.30 -26.50 -1.52
N GLU A 79 -19.44 -26.36 -0.20
CA GLU A 79 -18.81 -25.28 0.53
C GLU A 79 -17.28 -25.38 0.42
N PRO A 80 -16.57 -24.24 0.30
CA PRO A 80 -15.12 -24.23 0.42
C PRO A 80 -14.68 -24.91 1.72
N VAL A 81 -13.79 -25.90 1.60
CA VAL A 81 -13.23 -26.59 2.76
C VAL A 81 -12.54 -25.56 3.65
N LYS A 82 -12.96 -25.47 4.92
CA LYS A 82 -12.38 -24.58 5.92
C LYS A 82 -10.94 -25.01 6.20
N SER A 83 -9.99 -24.50 5.43
CA SER A 83 -8.58 -24.66 5.74
C SER A 83 -8.21 -23.72 6.88
N ALA A 84 -7.71 -24.27 7.98
CA ALA A 84 -7.07 -23.47 9.00
C ALA A 84 -5.81 -22.86 8.37
N LYS A 85 -5.85 -21.57 8.03
CA LYS A 85 -4.64 -20.87 7.60
C LYS A 85 -3.61 -21.02 8.72
N PRO A 86 -2.36 -21.44 8.45
CA PRO A 86 -1.35 -21.48 9.48
C PRO A 86 -1.21 -20.07 10.05
N LYS A 87 -1.42 -19.91 11.36
CA LYS A 87 -1.17 -18.65 12.05
C LYS A 87 0.31 -18.35 11.88
N ARG A 88 0.66 -17.41 11.00
CA ARG A 88 2.03 -16.92 10.90
C ARG A 88 2.35 -16.27 12.25
N LEU A 89 3.35 -16.79 12.96
CA LEU A 89 3.90 -16.12 14.13
C LEU A 89 4.29 -14.71 13.69
N SER A 90 3.67 -13.70 14.30
CA SER A 90 3.96 -12.30 14.02
C SER A 90 5.38 -12.01 14.50
N ARG A 91 6.34 -12.02 13.57
CA ARG A 91 7.72 -11.62 13.84
C ARG A 91 7.75 -10.12 14.11
N ASN A 92 7.60 -9.73 15.36
CA ASN A 92 7.67 -8.34 15.81
C ASN A 92 8.85 -8.14 16.78
N VAL A 93 9.05 -6.90 17.22
CA VAL A 93 10.17 -6.55 18.11
C VAL A 93 10.05 -7.26 19.46
N LEU A 94 8.84 -7.34 20.02
CA LEU A 94 8.61 -8.00 21.31
C LEU A 94 8.93 -9.50 21.24
N THR A 95 8.44 -10.20 20.21
CA THR A 95 8.76 -11.63 20.00
C THR A 95 10.25 -11.86 19.80
N ARG A 96 10.96 -10.92 19.15
CA ARG A 96 12.41 -11.01 19.00
C ARG A 96 13.16 -10.73 20.30
N MET A 97 12.69 -9.78 21.12
CA MET A 97 13.26 -9.53 22.44
C MET A 97 13.08 -10.73 23.37
N ASP A 98 11.99 -11.48 23.21
CA ASP A 98 11.74 -12.69 23.99
C ASP A 98 12.69 -13.84 23.62
N GLU A 99 13.01 -13.98 22.33
CA GLU A 99 13.83 -15.07 21.78
C GLU A 99 15.34 -14.79 21.82
N ILE A 100 15.76 -13.53 22.02
CA ILE A 100 17.18 -13.15 21.90
C ILE A 100 18.01 -13.67 23.07
N THR A 101 19.16 -14.28 22.74
CA THR A 101 20.15 -14.78 23.71
C THR A 101 21.45 -14.00 23.55
N GLY A 102 22.16 -13.77 24.65
CA GLY A 102 23.45 -13.06 24.66
C GLY A 102 23.33 -11.63 25.24
N PRO A 103 24.24 -10.70 24.95
CA PRO A 103 24.31 -9.42 25.65
C PRO A 103 23.02 -8.58 25.51
N LEU A 104 22.28 -8.74 24.41
CA LEU A 104 21.03 -8.03 24.17
C LEU A 104 19.84 -8.56 24.99
N SER A 105 19.93 -9.77 25.59
CA SER A 105 18.86 -10.28 26.46
C SER A 105 18.71 -9.42 27.72
N THR A 106 19.78 -8.74 28.15
CA THR A 106 19.75 -7.81 29.29
C THR A 106 18.77 -6.65 29.11
N LEU A 107 18.50 -6.24 27.85
CA LEU A 107 17.51 -5.20 27.55
C LEU A 107 16.10 -5.62 27.95
N ARG A 108 15.77 -6.91 27.78
CA ARG A 108 14.50 -7.48 28.23
C ARG A 108 14.39 -7.41 29.75
N ASP A 109 15.44 -7.81 30.47
CA ASP A 109 15.48 -7.74 31.94
C ASP A 109 15.33 -6.30 32.44
N CYS A 110 16.00 -5.33 31.81
CA CYS A 110 15.88 -3.91 32.14
C CYS A 110 14.46 -3.39 31.90
N MET A 111 13.82 -3.80 30.80
CA MET A 111 12.44 -3.46 30.48
C MET A 111 11.46 -4.05 31.52
N GLU A 112 11.56 -5.35 31.82
CA GLU A 112 10.69 -6.05 32.77
C GLU A 112 10.81 -5.46 34.18
N ARG A 113 12.03 -5.14 34.62
CA ARG A 113 12.32 -4.53 35.92
C ARG A 113 12.13 -3.01 35.93
N ARG A 114 11.77 -2.40 34.79
CA ARG A 114 11.63 -0.94 34.60
C ARG A 114 12.85 -0.15 35.10
N VAL A 115 14.04 -0.68 34.83
CA VAL A 115 15.31 -0.05 35.23
C VAL A 115 15.60 1.10 34.28
N ARG A 116 15.75 2.31 34.84
CA ARG A 116 16.21 3.47 34.08
C ARG A 116 17.73 3.42 33.96
N ILE A 117 18.22 3.10 32.76
CA ILE A 117 19.64 3.17 32.42
C ILE A 117 20.03 4.66 32.31
N LYS A 118 21.16 5.04 32.89
CA LYS A 118 21.74 6.39 32.83
C LYS A 118 22.90 6.42 31.85
#